data_AF-A0A2E0SXR6-F1
#
_entry.id   AF-A0A2E0SXR6-F1
#
_cell.length_a   1.000
_cell.length_b   1.000
_cell.length_c   1.000
_cell.angle_alpha   90.00
_cell.angle_beta   90.00
_cell.angle_gamma   90.00
#
_symmetry.space_group_name_H-M   'P 1'
#
loop_
_entity.id
_entity.type
_entity.pdbx_description
1 polymer ?
#
loop_
_entity_poly.entity_id
_entity_poly.type
_entity_poly.pdbx_seq_one_letter_code
_entity_poly.pdbx_strand_id
1 'polypeptide(L)'
;MDTAVGLVQAYLRVNGYFTVAEYPVLDATGPAGPRTITDLDILAVRLHRAPGASGAADAPLDPALGAGGGADMIVGEVKEGRPHPNPAM
;
A
#
# COMPACT_ATOMS: atom_id res chain seq x y z
N MET A 1 -15.06 -1.47 5.62
CA MET A 1 -13.76 -0.93 5.22
C MET A 1 -13.83 0.57 5.47
N ASP A 2 -12.84 1.13 6.15
CA ASP A 2 -12.77 2.57 6.38
C ASP A 2 -12.77 3.36 5.05
N THR A 3 -13.39 4.55 5.04
CA THR A 3 -13.57 5.35 3.82
C THR A 3 -12.25 5.93 3.32
N ALA A 4 -11.33 6.33 4.21
CA ALA A 4 -10.02 6.83 3.85
C ALA A 4 -9.14 5.71 3.30
N VAL A 5 -9.13 4.55 3.97
CA VAL A 5 -8.40 3.35 3.49
C VAL A 5 -8.94 2.90 2.14
N GLY A 6 -10.28 2.95 1.96
CA GLY A 6 -10.95 2.67 0.69
C GLY A 6 -10.49 3.58 -0.46
N LEU A 7 -10.38 4.88 -0.19
CA LEU A 7 -9.90 5.85 -1.18
C LEU A 7 -8.46 5.59 -1.59
N VAL A 8 -7.58 5.32 -0.62
CA VAL A 8 -6.16 5.01 -0.89
C VAL A 8 -6.03 3.72 -1.71
N GLN A 9 -6.79 2.67 -1.36
CA GLN A 9 -6.80 1.44 -2.16
C GLN A 9 -7.26 1.68 -3.59
N ALA A 10 -8.34 2.43 -3.78
CA ALA A 10 -8.87 2.72 -5.11
C ALA A 10 -7.83 3.49 -5.95
N TYR A 11 -7.22 4.53 -5.37
CA TYR A 11 -6.18 5.32 -6.03
C TYR A 11 -4.97 4.47 -6.45
N LEU A 12 -4.46 3.63 -5.55
CA LEU A 12 -3.30 2.77 -5.84
C LEU A 12 -3.64 1.69 -6.89
N ARG A 13 -4.85 1.11 -6.84
CA ARG A 13 -5.30 0.12 -7.84
C ARG A 13 -5.43 0.70 -9.24
N VAL A 14 -5.93 1.94 -9.36
CA VAL A 14 -5.96 2.66 -10.66
C VAL A 14 -4.55 2.87 -11.21
N ASN A 15 -3.56 3.04 -10.32
CA ASN A 15 -2.14 3.12 -10.67
C ASN A 15 -1.46 1.75 -10.83
N GLY A 16 -2.22 0.66 -10.89
CA GLY A 16 -1.70 -0.68 -11.19
C GLY A 16 -1.11 -1.43 -9.99
N TYR A 17 -1.36 -0.98 -8.76
CA TYR A 17 -0.96 -1.69 -7.55
C TYR A 17 -1.99 -2.74 -7.13
N PHE A 18 -1.50 -3.88 -6.69
CA PHE A 18 -2.26 -4.83 -5.87
C PHE A 18 -2.17 -4.39 -4.41
N THR A 19 -3.30 -4.24 -3.74
CA THR A 19 -3.35 -3.66 -2.39
C THR A 19 -3.93 -4.66 -1.38
N VAL A 20 -3.33 -4.76 -0.21
CA VAL A 20 -3.90 -5.38 0.99
C VAL A 20 -4.01 -4.30 2.06
N ALA A 21 -5.14 -4.24 2.76
CA ALA A 21 -5.29 -3.37 3.93
C ALA A 21 -5.17 -4.18 5.22
N GLU A 22 -4.80 -3.52 6.31
CA GLU A 22 -4.71 -4.09 7.65
C GLU A 22 -3.86 -5.38 7.66
N TYR A 23 -2.68 -5.32 7.00
CA TYR A 23 -1.82 -6.48 6.83
C TYR A 23 -1.02 -6.76 8.11
N PRO A 24 -1.17 -7.94 8.75
CA PRO A 24 -0.50 -8.23 10.01
C PRO A 24 0.99 -8.50 9.83
N VAL A 25 1.81 -7.82 10.62
CA VAL A 25 3.24 -8.10 10.75
C VAL A 25 3.44 -9.08 11.90
N LEU A 26 4.03 -10.23 11.58
CA LEU A 26 4.20 -11.33 12.53
C LEU A 26 5.63 -11.39 13.09
N ASP A 27 5.75 -11.56 14.41
CA ASP A 27 6.95 -12.07 15.07
C ASP A 27 6.82 -13.59 15.15
N ALA A 28 7.63 -14.30 14.36
CA ALA A 28 7.67 -15.77 14.35
C ALA A 28 8.80 -16.37 15.22
N THR A 29 9.57 -15.53 15.94
CA THR A 29 10.82 -15.95 16.58
C THR A 29 10.67 -16.41 18.03
N GLY A 30 9.51 -16.19 18.64
CA GLY A 30 9.27 -16.46 20.06
C GLY A 30 8.85 -17.91 20.39
N PRO A 31 9.12 -18.39 21.62
CA PRO A 31 8.73 -19.73 22.08
C PRO A 31 7.21 -19.93 22.18
N ALA A 32 6.42 -18.84 22.18
CA ALA A 32 4.96 -18.88 22.17
C ALA A 32 4.35 -19.04 20.76
N GLY A 33 5.18 -19.17 19.72
CA GLY A 33 4.74 -19.23 18.32
C GLY A 33 4.52 -17.86 17.68
N PRO A 34 4.03 -17.82 16.42
CA PRO A 34 3.82 -16.58 15.69
C PRO A 34 2.78 -15.69 16.36
N ARG A 35 3.11 -14.40 16.54
CA ARG A 35 2.18 -13.38 17.03
C ARG A 35 2.22 -12.13 16.18
N THR A 36 1.09 -11.42 16.07
CA THR A 36 1.06 -10.09 15.43
C THR A 36 1.71 -9.06 16.34
N ILE A 37 2.63 -8.26 15.79
CA ILE A 37 3.29 -7.15 16.48
C ILE A 37 2.57 -5.83 16.17
N THR A 38 2.16 -5.66 14.92
CA THR A 38 1.47 -4.48 14.40
C THR A 38 0.76 -4.86 13.11
N ASP A 39 -0.21 -4.05 12.71
CA ASP A 39 -0.80 -4.12 11.37
C ASP A 39 -0.25 -2.98 10.51
N LEU A 40 -0.14 -3.20 9.20
CA LEU A 40 0.13 -2.16 8.20
C LEU A 40 -1.20 -1.73 7.59
N ASP A 41 -1.50 -0.43 7.60
CA ASP A 41 -2.76 0.06 7.06
C ASP A 41 -2.93 -0.30 5.58
N ILE A 42 -1.88 -0.09 4.78
CA ILE A 42 -1.84 -0.46 3.38
C ILE A 42 -0.48 -1.05 3.00
N LEU A 43 -0.51 -2.23 2.39
CA LEU A 43 0.57 -2.80 1.61
C LEU A 43 0.16 -2.81 0.14
N ALA A 44 0.93 -2.15 -0.72
CA ALA A 44 0.64 -2.09 -2.14
C ALA A 44 1.85 -2.53 -2.96
N VAL A 45 1.68 -3.53 -3.82
CA VAL A 45 2.76 -4.08 -4.67
C VAL A 45 2.42 -3.87 -6.12
N ARG A 46 3.39 -3.37 -6.89
CA ARG A 46 3.32 -3.31 -8.34
C ARG A 46 4.41 -4.22 -8.90
N LEU A 47 4.00 -5.21 -9.67
CA LEU A 47 4.94 -6.08 -10.36
C LEU A 47 5.40 -5.40 -11.66
N HIS A 48 6.61 -5.74 -12.11
CA HIS A 48 7.07 -5.28 -13.42
C HIS A 48 6.07 -5.72 -14.49
N ARG A 49 5.51 -4.75 -15.21
CA ARG A 49 4.61 -4.99 -16.32
C ARG A 49 5.39 -4.75 -17.61
N ALA A 50 5.47 -5.77 -18.46
CA ALA A 50 5.95 -5.57 -19.82
C ALA A 50 4.96 -4.64 -20.54
N PRO A 51 5.41 -3.56 -21.20
CA PRO A 51 4.53 -2.66 -21.94
C PRO A 51 3.63 -3.44 -22.90
N GLY A 52 2.32 -3.20 -22.85
CA GLY A 52 1.37 -3.84 -23.76
C GLY A 52 0.93 -5.26 -23.39
N ALA A 53 1.37 -5.81 -22.24
CA ALA A 53 0.88 -7.10 -21.73
C ALA A 53 -0.64 -7.12 -21.45
N SER A 54 -1.25 -5.94 -21.31
CA SER A 54 -2.68 -5.71 -21.05
C SER A 54 -3.58 -5.77 -22.27
N GLY A 55 -3.04 -5.54 -23.47
CA GLY A 55 -3.83 -5.18 -24.67
C GLY A 55 -4.55 -3.81 -24.60
N ALA A 56 -4.54 -3.15 -23.45
CA ALA A 56 -4.97 -1.77 -23.23
C ALA A 56 -3.74 -0.86 -23.18
N ALA A 57 -3.90 0.40 -23.63
CA ALA A 57 -2.89 1.43 -23.40
C ALA A 57 -2.64 1.51 -21.89
N ASP A 58 -1.41 1.21 -21.45
CA ASP A 58 -1.04 1.38 -20.05
C ASP A 58 -1.16 2.87 -19.74
N ALA A 59 -2.16 3.24 -18.93
CA ALA A 59 -2.30 4.61 -18.48
C ALA A 59 -1.00 4.98 -17.75
N PRO A 60 -0.41 6.16 -18.04
CA PRO A 60 0.78 6.59 -17.34
C PRO A 60 0.48 6.69 -15.85
N LEU A 61 1.33 6.05 -15.06
CA LEU A 61 1.26 6.07 -13.60
C LEU A 61 1.44 7.50 -13.08
N ASP A 62 0.74 7.85 -12.00
CA ASP A 62 0.81 9.18 -11.42
C ASP A 62 2.26 9.49 -10.98
N PRO A 63 2.93 10.52 -11.55
CA PRO A 63 4.29 10.87 -11.20
C PRO A 63 4.51 11.12 -9.70
N ALA A 64 3.46 11.48 -8.94
CA ALA A 64 3.53 11.66 -7.49
C ALA A 64 3.94 10.38 -6.74
N LEU A 65 3.73 9.21 -7.33
CA LEU A 65 4.15 7.93 -6.77
C LEU A 65 5.65 7.65 -6.95
N GLY A 66 6.35 8.41 -7.82
CA GLY A 66 7.79 8.26 -8.04
C GLY A 66 8.23 6.88 -8.53
N ALA A 67 7.31 6.12 -9.11
CA ALA A 67 7.51 4.70 -9.42
C ALA A 67 8.43 4.52 -10.65
N GLY A 68 9.40 3.61 -10.54
CA GLY A 68 10.34 3.30 -11.61
C GLY A 68 9.79 2.31 -12.65
N GLY A 69 10.63 1.86 -13.59
CA GLY A 69 10.24 0.85 -14.58
C GLY A 69 10.15 -0.61 -14.04
N GLY A 70 10.67 -0.85 -12.84
CA GLY A 70 10.70 -2.16 -12.20
C GLY A 70 9.47 -2.45 -11.35
N ALA A 71 9.51 -3.60 -10.67
CA ALA A 71 8.58 -3.88 -9.58
C ALA A 71 8.89 -2.98 -8.38
N ASP A 72 7.87 -2.58 -7.63
CA ASP A 72 8.02 -1.81 -6.40
C ASP A 72 6.89 -2.10 -5.39
N MET A 73 7.04 -1.51 -4.21
CA MET A 73 6.13 -1.68 -3.10
C MET A 73 6.00 -0.38 -2.31
N ILE A 74 4.79 -0.08 -1.89
CA ILE A 74 4.45 1.00 -0.96
C ILE A 74 3.94 0.36 0.33
N VAL A 75 4.53 0.77 1.45
CA VAL A 75 3.99 0.54 2.79
C VAL A 75 3.46 1.88 3.26
N GLY A 76 2.14 1.97 3.43
CA GLY A 76 1.45 3.21 3.75
C GLY A 76 0.69 3.11 5.06
N GLU A 77 0.77 4.18 5.83
CA GLU A 77 -0.13 4.47 6.95
C GLU A 77 -1.26 5.39 6.44
N VAL A 78 -2.49 5.13 6.84
CA VAL A 78 -3.67 5.90 6.47
C VAL A 78 -4.23 6.56 7.73
N LYS A 79 -4.13 7.89 7.81
CA LYS A 79 -4.69 8.64 8.92
C LYS A 79 -6.13 9.03 8.66
N GLU A 80 -6.96 8.86 9.69
CA GLU A 80 -8.36 9.23 9.71
C GLU A 80 -8.59 10.43 10.64
N GLY A 81 -9.74 11.09 10.46
CA GLY A 81 -10.19 12.16 11.34
C GLY A 81 -9.64 13.54 10.97
N ARG A 82 -9.81 14.50 11.90
CA ARG A 82 -9.36 15.88 11.68
C ARG A 82 -7.85 15.95 11.84
N PRO A 83 -7.12 16.67 10.98
CA PRO A 83 -5.70 16.90 11.19
C PRO A 83 -5.46 17.55 12.55
N HIS A 84 -4.55 16.98 13.34
CA HIS A 84 -4.07 17.56 14.58
C HIS A 84 -2.55 17.41 14.65
N PRO A 85 -1.83 18.43 15.18
CA PRO A 85 -0.40 18.33 15.41
C PRO A 85 -0.09 17.15 16.31
N ASN A 86 1.01 16.44 16.03
CA ASN A 86 1.51 15.44 16.97
C ASN A 86 1.95 16.18 18.25
N PRO A 87 1.39 15.88 19.43
CA PRO A 87 1.78 16.56 20.68
C PRO A 87 3.26 16.35 21.07
N ALA A 88 3.93 15.36 20.46
CA ALA A 88 5.34 15.08 20.64
C ALA A 88 6.26 15.86 19.68
N MET A 89 5.70 16.67 18.76
CA MET A 89 6.42 17.67 17.96
C MET A 89 6.14 19.06 18.51
#